data_AF-A0A1G3KTY4-F1
#
_entry.id   AF-A0A1G3KTY4-F1
#
_cell.length_a   1.000
_cell.length_b   1.000
_cell.length_c   1.000
_cell.angle_alpha   90.00
_cell.angle_beta   90.00
_cell.angle_gamma   90.00
#
_symmetry.space_group_name_H-M   'P 1'
#
loop_
_entity.id
_entity.type
_entity.pdbx_description
1 polymer ?
#
loop_
_entity_poly.entity_id
_entity_poly.type
_entity_poly.pdbx_seq_one_letter_code
_entity_poly.pdbx_strand_id
1 'polypeptide(L)'
;MSIEDLYKTKRFLLYDVFYKDRKIVLNNPISVKIAYREGVFYLEHKDSEITISAKNLQEGLNLFQEKFYFLFKTVEKSKENSRVIKKLKKFFEKTVVCEKLTTEKNETTQSHHNIKKSESEEQSLSEEEYKTIFKS
;
A
#
# COMPACT_ATOMS: atom_id res chain seq x y z
N MET A 1 -5.11 -17.67 -2.89
CA MET A 1 -5.91 -16.49 -3.32
C MET A 1 -6.44 -16.82 -4.70
N SER A 2 -7.76 -16.80 -4.92
CA SER A 2 -8.36 -17.20 -6.20
C SER A 2 -8.13 -16.13 -7.28
N ILE A 3 -8.21 -16.51 -8.56
CA ILE A 3 -8.18 -15.56 -9.69
C ILE A 3 -9.34 -14.56 -9.60
N GLU A 4 -10.49 -14.98 -9.08
CA GLU A 4 -11.67 -14.14 -8.86
C GLU A 4 -11.42 -13.06 -7.79
N ASP A 5 -10.59 -13.34 -6.79
CA ASP A 5 -10.15 -12.35 -5.80
C ASP A 5 -9.12 -11.34 -6.34
N LEU A 6 -8.50 -11.63 -7.50
CA LEU A 6 -7.60 -10.68 -8.18
C LEU A 6 -8.39 -9.59 -8.90
N TYR A 7 -9.53 -9.91 -9.50
CA TYR A 7 -10.36 -8.95 -10.25
C TYR A 7 -11.13 -7.96 -9.37
N LYS A 8 -11.26 -8.25 -8.07
CA LYS A 8 -11.86 -7.33 -7.11
C LYS A 8 -10.92 -6.15 -6.87
N THR A 9 -11.46 -4.94 -6.96
CA THR A 9 -10.71 -3.74 -6.54
C THR A 9 -10.44 -3.85 -5.05
N LYS A 10 -9.16 -3.82 -4.67
CA LYS A 10 -8.71 -3.84 -3.28
C LYS A 10 -8.16 -2.48 -2.89
N ARG A 11 -8.16 -2.20 -1.59
CA ARG A 11 -7.47 -1.04 -1.01
C ARG A 11 -6.35 -1.54 -0.13
N PHE A 12 -5.17 -0.97 -0.32
CA PHE A 12 -3.99 -1.25 0.49
C PHE A 12 -3.59 0.01 1.24
N LEU A 13 -3.45 -0.10 2.56
CA LEU A 13 -3.02 1.01 3.39
C LEU A 13 -1.51 1.00 3.50
N LEU A 14 -0.87 2.09 3.07
CA LEU A 14 0.54 2.34 3.30
C LEU A 14 0.69 3.25 4.52
N TYR A 15 1.38 2.76 5.54
CA TYR A 15 1.75 3.53 6.73
C TYR A 15 3.14 4.17 6.57
N ASP A 16 3.95 3.59 5.71
CA ASP A 16 5.31 4.00 5.43
C ASP A 16 5.53 3.94 3.91
N VAL A 17 6.36 4.85 3.39
CA VAL A 17 6.85 4.82 2.01
C VAL A 17 8.36 4.65 2.02
N PHE A 18 8.84 3.62 1.34
CA PHE A 18 10.25 3.29 1.23
C PHE A 18 10.79 3.65 -0.15
N TYR A 19 11.91 4.36 -0.18
CA TYR A 19 12.64 4.65 -1.40
C TYR A 19 14.15 4.59 -1.12
N LYS A 20 14.83 3.62 -1.75
CA LYS A 20 16.25 3.33 -1.53
C LYS A 20 16.57 3.17 -0.03
N ASP A 21 17.41 4.03 0.52
CA ASP A 21 17.85 4.09 1.91
C ASP A 21 16.96 4.99 2.79
N ARG A 22 15.76 5.35 2.31
CA ARG A 22 14.89 6.32 2.96
C ARG A 22 13.53 5.74 3.28
N LYS A 23 13.02 6.15 4.43
CA LYS A 23 11.67 5.86 4.92
C LYS A 23 10.94 7.18 5.16
N ILE A 24 9.82 7.39 4.49
CA ILE A 24 8.86 8.44 4.81
C ILE A 24 7.81 7.83 5.75
N VAL A 25 7.74 8.36 6.97
CA VAL A 25 6.72 7.98 7.96
C VAL A 25 5.47 8.81 7.72
N LEU A 26 4.31 8.16 7.63
CA LEU A 26 3.05 8.82 7.35
C LEU A 26 2.23 8.98 8.64
N ASN A 27 1.68 10.18 8.84
CA ASN A 27 0.73 10.48 9.91
C ASN A 27 -0.63 9.87 9.60
N ASN A 28 -1.03 9.98 8.33
CA ASN A 28 -2.26 9.43 7.80
C ASN A 28 -1.92 8.35 6.77
N PRO A 29 -2.40 7.11 6.94
CA PRO A 29 -2.14 6.05 5.98
C PRO A 29 -2.70 6.39 4.61
N ILE A 30 -1.95 6.07 3.56
CA ILE A 30 -2.39 6.27 2.19
C ILE A 30 -3.14 5.02 1.72
N SER A 31 -4.39 5.20 1.30
CA SER A 31 -5.20 4.13 0.73
C SER A 31 -4.98 4.02 -0.77
N VAL A 32 -4.07 3.14 -1.18
CA VAL A 32 -3.83 2.82 -2.59
C VAL A 32 -4.90 1.87 -3.10
N LYS A 33 -5.62 2.29 -4.13
CA LYS A 33 -6.59 1.46 -4.83
C LYS A 33 -5.84 0.57 -5.83
N ILE A 34 -6.08 -0.72 -5.78
CA ILE A 34 -5.47 -1.73 -6.64
C ILE A 34 -6.57 -2.39 -7.46
N ALA A 35 -6.39 -2.48 -8.77
CA ALA A 35 -7.24 -3.26 -9.67
C ALA A 35 -6.38 -4.13 -10.59
N TYR A 36 -6.79 -5.36 -10.83
CA TYR A 36 -6.17 -6.23 -11.84
C TYR A 36 -7.07 -6.33 -13.08
N ARG A 37 -6.53 -5.98 -14.25
CA ARG A 37 -7.25 -6.03 -15.53
C ARG A 37 -6.30 -6.47 -16.61
N GLU A 38 -6.73 -7.40 -17.47
CA GLU A 38 -5.98 -7.81 -18.68
C GLU A 38 -4.51 -8.20 -18.41
N GLY A 39 -4.24 -8.86 -17.28
CA GLY A 39 -2.87 -9.26 -16.94
C GLY A 39 -2.04 -8.21 -16.22
N VAL A 40 -2.59 -7.03 -15.92
CA VAL A 40 -1.87 -5.85 -15.41
C VAL A 40 -2.49 -5.37 -14.09
N PHE A 41 -1.63 -5.01 -13.13
CA PHE A 41 -2.02 -4.33 -11.91
C PHE A 41 -2.03 -2.82 -12.12
N TYR A 42 -3.13 -2.17 -11.75
CA TYR A 42 -3.32 -0.73 -11.75
C TYR A 42 -3.39 -0.25 -10.30
N LEU A 43 -2.50 0.66 -9.93
CA LEU A 43 -2.45 1.29 -8.60
C LEU A 43 -2.81 2.77 -8.75
N GLU A 44 -3.77 3.24 -7.98
CA GLU A 44 -4.29 4.61 -8.04
C GLU A 44 -4.38 5.20 -6.63
N HIS A 45 -3.92 6.43 -6.48
CA HIS A 45 -4.21 7.25 -5.31
C HIS A 45 -4.67 8.64 -5.74
N LYS A 46 -5.94 8.95 -5.45
CA LYS A 46 -6.64 10.12 -5.99
C LYS A 46 -6.10 11.45 -5.47
N ASP A 47 -5.75 11.53 -4.19
CA ASP A 47 -5.36 12.81 -3.58
C ASP A 47 -3.98 13.29 -4.07
N SER A 48 -3.09 12.35 -4.39
CA SER A 48 -1.78 12.63 -4.98
C SER A 48 -1.77 12.52 -6.50
N GLU A 49 -2.89 12.15 -7.13
CA GLU A 49 -3.03 11.96 -8.58
C GLU A 49 -1.98 10.98 -9.15
N ILE A 50 -1.60 9.97 -8.36
CA ILE A 50 -0.64 8.94 -8.79
C ILE A 50 -1.41 7.77 -9.39
N THR A 51 -1.03 7.40 -10.61
CA THR A 51 -1.51 6.20 -11.30
C THR A 51 -0.30 5.42 -11.83
N ILE A 52 -0.24 4.12 -11.52
CA ILE A 52 0.82 3.20 -11.93
C ILE A 52 0.18 1.97 -12.57
N SER A 53 0.80 1.45 -13.63
CA SER A 53 0.54 0.12 -14.18
C SER A 53 1.79 -0.75 -14.06
N ALA A 54 1.62 -2.02 -13.67
CA ALA A 54 2.74 -2.95 -13.50
C ALA A 54 2.33 -4.41 -13.78
N LYS A 55 3.30 -5.24 -14.14
CA LYS A 55 3.06 -6.67 -14.46
C LYS A 55 2.77 -7.51 -13.22
N ASN A 56 3.30 -7.09 -12.07
CA ASN A 56 3.02 -7.71 -10.78
C ASN A 56 2.81 -6.65 -9.69
N LEU A 57 2.18 -7.07 -8.59
CA LEU A 57 1.81 -6.15 -7.51
C LEU A 57 3.03 -5.53 -6.81
N GLN A 58 4.10 -6.30 -6.61
CA GLN A 58 5.30 -5.81 -5.90
C GLN A 58 5.99 -4.70 -6.70
N GLU A 59 6.16 -4.89 -8.00
CA GLU A 59 6.65 -3.87 -8.93
C GLU A 59 5.77 -2.62 -8.90
N GLY A 60 4.45 -2.79 -8.94
CA GLY A 60 3.50 -1.67 -8.85
C GLY A 60 3.64 -0.88 -7.55
N LEU A 61 3.76 -1.56 -6.41
CA LEU A 61 3.95 -0.93 -5.10
C LEU A 61 5.30 -0.21 -5.02
N ASN A 62 6.36 -0.77 -5.60
CA ASN A 62 7.68 -0.12 -5.63
C ASN A 62 7.64 1.17 -6.47
N LEU A 63 7.07 1.10 -7.67
CA LEU A 63 6.89 2.26 -8.56
C LEU A 63 5.98 3.33 -7.94
N PHE A 64 4.93 2.91 -7.25
CA PHE A 64 4.05 3.83 -6.52
C PHE A 64 4.83 4.58 -5.44
N GLN A 65 5.61 3.88 -4.62
CA GLN A 65 6.41 4.47 -3.54
C GLN A 65 7.48 5.42 -4.09
N GLU A 66 8.15 5.04 -5.18
CA GLU A 66 9.10 5.90 -5.88
C GLU A 66 8.43 7.18 -6.40
N LYS A 67 7.30 7.04 -7.10
CA LYS A 67 6.54 8.19 -7.63
C LYS A 67 6.05 9.11 -6.52
N PHE A 68 5.60 8.54 -5.42
CA PHE A 68 5.19 9.28 -4.23
C PHE A 68 6.35 10.09 -3.65
N TYR A 69 7.51 9.47 -3.44
CA TYR A 69 8.71 10.13 -2.95
C TYR A 69 9.11 11.30 -3.86
N PHE A 70 9.17 11.09 -5.18
CA PHE A 70 9.51 12.16 -6.11
C PHE A 70 8.51 13.29 -6.10
N LEU A 71 7.21 12.99 -6.07
CA LEU A 71 6.17 14.02 -6.01
C LEU A 71 6.30 14.84 -4.72
N PHE A 72 6.51 14.17 -3.58
CA PHE A 72 6.75 14.81 -2.30
C PHE A 72 7.93 15.79 -2.35
N LYS A 73 9.13 15.32 -2.77
CA LYS A 73 10.32 16.19 -2.86
C LYS A 73 10.16 17.32 -3.88
N THR A 74 9.39 17.08 -4.95
CA THR A 74 9.12 18.10 -5.97
C THR A 74 8.24 19.21 -5.40
N VAL A 75 7.17 18.85 -4.69
CA VAL A 75 6.24 19.79 -4.10
C VAL A 75 6.87 20.55 -2.93
N GLU A 76 7.68 19.88 -2.11
CA GLU A 76 8.47 20.48 -1.02
C GLU A 76 9.39 21.59 -1.53
N LYS A 77 10.10 21.34 -2.64
CA LYS A 77 11.04 22.30 -3.24
C LYS A 77 10.39 23.33 -4.16
N SER A 78 9.12 23.14 -4.51
CA SER A 78 8.44 24.00 -5.47
C SER A 78 8.17 25.39 -4.90
N LYS A 79 8.64 26.43 -5.63
CA LYS A 79 8.28 27.84 -5.40
C LYS A 79 7.01 28.24 -6.16
N GLU A 80 6.45 27.34 -6.96
CA GLU A 80 5.26 27.62 -7.77
C GLU A 80 4.03 27.79 -6.88
N ASN A 81 3.16 28.72 -7.29
CA ASN A 81 1.96 29.08 -6.54
C ASN A 81 0.65 28.64 -7.24
N SER A 82 0.70 27.57 -8.02
CA SER A 82 -0.49 27.04 -8.70
C SER A 82 -1.44 26.36 -7.73
N ARG A 83 -2.72 26.28 -8.13
CA ARG A 83 -3.78 25.63 -7.33
C ARG A 83 -3.46 24.16 -7.04
N VAL A 84 -2.86 23.46 -8.01
CA VAL A 84 -2.46 22.06 -7.90
C VAL A 84 -1.36 21.90 -6.85
N ILE A 85 -0.29 22.69 -6.94
CA ILE A 85 0.81 22.65 -5.98
C ILE A 85 0.34 23.01 -4.57
N LYS A 86 -0.55 23.99 -4.41
CA LYS A 86 -1.17 24.31 -3.10
C LYS A 86 -1.95 23.13 -2.50
N LYS A 87 -2.73 22.43 -3.33
CA LYS A 87 -3.50 21.24 -2.89
C LYS A 87 -2.55 20.12 -2.45
N LEU A 88 -1.51 19.85 -3.24
CA LEU A 88 -0.52 18.83 -2.92
C LEU A 88 0.32 19.19 -1.68
N LYS A 89 0.71 20.45 -1.49
CA LYS A 89 1.39 20.91 -0.27
C LYS A 89 0.56 20.60 0.97
N LYS A 90 -0.71 21.01 0.97
CA LYS A 90 -1.64 20.71 2.07
C LYS A 90 -1.83 19.22 2.30
N PHE A 91 -1.84 18.42 1.24
CA PHE A 91 -1.91 16.97 1.35
C PHE A 91 -0.65 16.41 2.05
N PHE A 92 0.55 16.78 1.58
CA PHE A 92 1.80 16.29 2.16
C PHE A 92 2.03 16.77 3.59
N GLU A 93 1.70 18.03 3.91
CA GLU A 93 1.76 18.58 5.28
C GLU A 93 0.92 17.77 6.28
N LYS A 94 -0.21 17.22 5.84
CA LYS A 94 -1.09 16.38 6.69
C LYS A 94 -0.67 14.92 6.73
N THR A 95 0.01 14.45 5.69
CA THR A 95 0.23 13.02 5.45
C THR A 95 1.64 12.60 5.87
N VAL A 96 2.65 13.42 5.64
CA VAL A 96 4.05 13.12 5.92
C VAL A 96 4.45 13.67 7.29
N VAL A 97 4.96 12.80 8.17
CA VAL A 97 5.54 13.22 9.46
C VAL A 97 7.00 13.62 9.26
N CYS A 98 7.79 12.69 8.75
CA CYS A 98 9.22 12.86 8.61
C CYS A 98 9.82 11.88 7.61
N GLU A 99 11.01 12.22 7.12
CA GLU A 99 11.87 11.38 6.31
C GLU A 99 13.06 10.92 7.15
N LYS A 100 13.32 9.61 7.22
CA LYS A 100 14.41 8.98 7.99
C LYS A 100 15.29 8.12 7.09
N LEU A 101 16.57 7.97 7.44
CA LEU A 101 17.42 6.95 6.84
C LEU A 101 17.05 5.57 7.40
N THR A 102 17.05 4.55 6.54
CA THR A 102 16.77 3.16 6.97
C THR A 102 17.95 2.51 7.70
N THR A 103 19.12 3.16 7.68
CA THR A 103 20.39 2.71 8.27
C THR A 103 20.72 3.43 9.58
N GLU A 104 19.77 3.51 10.50
CA GLU A 104 20.14 3.69 11.91
C GLU A 104 20.50 2.32 12.50
N LYS A 105 21.79 2.09 12.71
CA LYS A 105 22.32 0.92 13.42
C LYS A 105 21.77 0.91 14.86
N ASN A 106 21.18 -0.22 15.24
CA ASN A 106 20.97 -0.72 16.60
C ASN A 106 20.24 0.19 17.59
N GLU A 107 18.91 0.08 17.66
CA GLU A 107 18.26 -0.26 18.94
C GLU A 107 17.16 -1.28 18.70
N THR A 108 17.25 -2.38 19.44
CA THR A 108 16.36 -3.52 19.42
C THR A 108 14.95 -3.06 19.81
N THR A 109 14.02 -3.07 18.87
CA THR A 109 12.61 -3.30 19.20
C THR A 109 12.04 -4.24 18.16
N GLN A 110 11.92 -5.51 18.55
CA GLN A 110 10.99 -6.43 17.92
C GLN A 110 9.62 -5.77 17.93
N SER A 111 9.15 -5.28 16.78
CA SER A 111 7.73 -5.12 16.55
C SER A 111 7.32 -6.19 15.56
N HIS A 112 6.74 -7.23 16.13
CA HIS A 112 6.09 -8.32 15.44
C HIS A 112 5.19 -7.81 14.31
N HIS A 113 5.14 -8.60 13.24
CA HIS A 113 4.04 -8.64 12.28
C HIS A 113 2.72 -8.18 12.89
N ASN A 114 2.19 -7.05 12.41
CA ASN A 114 0.77 -6.75 12.52
C ASN A 114 0.16 -6.73 11.12
N ILE A 115 0.17 -7.89 10.49
CA ILE A 115 -0.88 -8.25 9.54
C ILE A 115 -2.08 -8.60 10.42
N LYS A 116 -2.91 -7.60 10.78
CA LYS A 116 -4.27 -7.90 11.24
C LYS A 116 -5.06 -8.36 10.02
N LYS A 117 -4.99 -9.67 9.77
CA LYS A 117 -6.03 -10.39 9.05
C LYS A 117 -7.31 -10.16 9.86
N SER A 118 -8.30 -9.51 9.29
CA SER A 118 -9.65 -9.52 9.84
C SER A 118 -10.20 -10.94 9.62
N GLU A 119 -10.07 -11.79 10.64
CA GLU A 119 -10.73 -13.09 10.68
C GLU A 119 -12.23 -12.85 10.85
N SER A 120 -12.98 -13.13 9.79
CA SER A 120 -14.39 -13.51 9.88
C SER A 120 -14.46 -14.89 10.51
N GLU A 121 -15.29 -15.01 11.54
CA GLU A 121 -15.57 -16.20 12.33
C GLU A 121 -15.72 -17.47 11.48
N GLU A 122 -14.74 -18.37 11.54
CA GLU A 122 -14.93 -19.79 11.21
C GLU A 122 -15.30 -20.50 12.52
N GLN A 123 -16.60 -20.76 12.69
CA GLN A 123 -17.05 -21.79 13.61
C GLN A 123 -16.60 -23.15 13.08
N SER A 124 -15.82 -23.84 13.90
CA SER A 124 -15.37 -25.20 13.73
C SER A 124 -16.54 -26.18 13.55
N LEU A 125 -16.55 -26.91 12.44
CA LEU A 125 -17.21 -28.21 12.34
C LEU A 125 -16.13 -29.27 12.10
N SER A 126 -16.16 -30.30 12.95
CA SER A 126 -15.17 -31.37 13.13
C SER A 126 -15.01 -32.28 11.91
N GLU A 127 -13.79 -32.82 11.74
CA GLU A 127 -13.34 -33.70 10.63
C GLU A 127 -14.01 -35.11 10.57
N GLU A 128 -15.18 -35.34 11.15
CA GLU A 128 -15.82 -36.67 11.20
C GLU A 128 -16.95 -36.93 10.18
N GLU A 129 -17.33 -35.99 9.31
CA GLU A 129 -18.43 -36.20 8.33
C GLU A 129 -18.02 -36.29 6.84
N TYR A 130 -16.73 -36.32 6.50
CA TYR A 130 -16.28 -36.43 5.09
C TYR A 130 -16.13 -37.86 4.54
N LYS A 131 -16.67 -38.88 5.22
CA LYS A 131 -16.52 -40.30 4.81
C LYS A 131 -17.83 -41.06 4.60
N THR A 132 -18.84 -40.46 3.97
CA THR A 132 -20.01 -41.27 3.55
C THR A 132 -20.77 -40.80 2.31
N ILE A 133 -20.13 -40.21 1.29
CA ILE A 133 -20.80 -40.02 0.00
C ILE A 133 -19.76 -40.22 -1.11
N PHE A 134 -20.04 -41.09 -2.09
CA PHE A 134 -19.14 -41.60 -3.14
C PHE A 134 -18.29 -42.85 -2.80
N LYS A 135 -18.96 -43.87 -2.26
CA LYS A 135 -18.77 -45.24 -2.75
C LYS A 135 -20.14 -45.88 -2.96
N SER A 136 -20.60 -45.84 -4.21
CA SER A 136 -21.43 -46.86 -4.89
C SER A 136 -21.58 -46.43 -6.33
#